data_AF-W1YQ81-F1
#
_entry.id   AF-W1YQ81-F1
#
_cell.length_a   1.000
_cell.length_b   1.000
_cell.length_c   1.000
_cell.angle_alpha   90.00
_cell.angle_beta   90.00
_cell.angle_gamma   90.00
#
_symmetry.space_group_name_H-M   'P 1'
#
loop_
_entity.id
_entity.type
_entity.pdbx_description
1 polymer ?
#
loop_
_entity_poly.entity_id
_entity_poly.type
_entity_poly.pdbx_seq_one_letter_code
_entity_poly.pdbx_strand_id
1 'polypeptide(L)' 'DPLAAAIGAGLDITKPNGCMVVDIGGGTCDIAVISLGGVVERESIKVAGDKMDNAIIKYVRNKYKLMIGEKTALLSTSV' A
#
# COMPACT_ATOMS: atom_id res chain seq x y z
N ASP A 1 1.59 8.93 -0.53
CA ASP A 1 1.97 9.84 -1.64
C ASP A 1 3.27 9.31 -2.23
N PRO A 2 3.30 8.98 -3.53
CA PRO A 2 4.38 8.20 -4.11
C PRO A 2 5.73 8.93 -4.16
N LEU A 3 5.77 10.26 -4.23
CA LEU A 3 7.03 11.00 -4.20
C LEU A 3 7.61 11.01 -2.79
N ALA A 4 6.77 11.29 -1.79
CA ALA A 4 7.19 11.23 -0.40
C ALA A 4 7.67 9.82 -0.01
N ALA A 5 6.97 8.78 -0.47
CA ALA A 5 7.36 7.39 -0.28
C ALA A 5 8.72 7.08 -0.94
N ALA A 6 8.96 7.56 -2.17
CA ALA A 6 10.24 7.36 -2.85
C ALA A 6 11.41 8.00 -2.09
N ILE A 7 11.23 9.24 -1.64
CA ILE A 7 12.23 9.98 -0.86
C ILE A 7 12.46 9.28 0.48
N GLY A 8 11.38 8.88 1.17
CA GLY A 8 11.44 8.16 2.45
C GLY A 8 12.15 6.80 2.33
N ALA A 9 12.04 6.14 1.17
CA ALA A 9 12.75 4.90 0.86
C ALA A 9 14.21 5.12 0.40
N GLY A 10 14.69 6.37 0.34
CA GLY A 10 16.06 6.70 -0.06
C GLY A 10 16.33 6.54 -1.56
N LEU A 11 15.29 6.58 -2.40
CA LEU A 11 15.42 6.46 -3.85
C LEU A 11 15.83 7.80 -4.46
N ASP A 12 16.91 7.80 -5.23
CA ASP A 12 17.32 8.96 -6.02
C ASP A 12 16.48 9.07 -7.30
N ILE A 13 15.31 9.68 -7.15
CA ILE A 13 14.33 9.89 -8.22
C ILE A 13 14.70 11.02 -9.19
N THR A 14 15.81 11.74 -8.96
CA THR A 14 16.22 12.89 -9.78
C THR A 14 16.99 12.49 -11.04
N LYS A 15 17.43 11.22 -11.10
CA LYS A 15 18.13 10.65 -12.25
C LYS A 15 17.19 10.36 -13.42
N PRO A 16 17.70 10.26 -14.66
CA PRO A 16 16.92 9.91 -15.85
C PRO A 16 16.48 8.44 -15.91
N ASN A 17 16.49 7.72 -14.79
CA ASN A 17 16.06 6.35 -14.67
C ASN A 17 14.60 6.31 -14.18
N GLY A 18 13.77 5.47 -14.79
CA GLY A 18 12.43 5.22 -14.30
C GLY A 18 12.45 4.44 -12.97
N CYS A 19 11.80 4.99 -11.95
CA CYS A 19 11.65 4.40 -10.63
C CYS A 19 10.16 4.14 -10.36
N MET A 20 9.76 2.88 -10.27
CA MET A 20 8.39 2.52 -9.89
C MET A 20 8.27 2.41 -8.37
N VAL A 21 7.32 3.13 -7.79
CA VAL A 21 7.00 3.12 -6.36
C VAL A 21 5.60 2.57 -6.18
N VAL A 22 5.45 1.66 -5.20
CA VAL A 22 4.18 1.07 -4.80
C VAL A 22 4.01 1.33 -3.31
N ASP A 23 3.14 2.28 -2.98
CA ASP A 23 2.83 2.73 -1.62
C ASP A 23 1.51 2.11 -1.17
N ILE A 24 1.56 1.15 -0.25
CA ILE A 24 0.38 0.43 0.26
C ILE A 24 -0.05 1.04 1.59
N GLY A 25 -1.12 1.84 1.56
CA GLY A 25 -1.72 2.44 2.74
C GLY A 25 -2.82 1.58 3.38
N GLY A 26 -3.66 2.23 4.21
CA GLY A 26 -4.85 1.60 4.78
C GLY A 26 -5.95 1.37 3.74
N GLY A 27 -6.41 2.42 3.06
CA GLY A 27 -7.53 2.33 2.12
C GLY A 27 -7.15 2.20 0.64
N THR A 28 -5.97 2.67 0.26
CA THR A 28 -5.51 2.73 -1.13
C THR A 28 -4.07 2.24 -1.28
N CYS A 29 -3.79 1.69 -2.45
CA CYS A 29 -2.44 1.44 -2.92
C CYS A 29 -2.17 2.43 -4.05
N ASP A 30 -1.20 3.31 -3.85
CA ASP A 30 -0.77 4.30 -4.82
C ASP A 30 0.46 3.79 -5.57
N ILE A 31 0.41 3.84 -6.89
CA ILE A 31 1.45 3.33 -7.77
C ILE A 31 1.90 4.50 -8.65
N ALA A 32 3.21 4.72 -8.77
CA ALA A 32 3.73 5.73 -9.67
C ALA A 32 5.05 5.31 -10.29
N VAL A 33 5.29 5.77 -11.52
CA VAL A 33 6.62 5.77 -12.15
C VAL A 33 7.16 7.19 -12.11
N ILE A 34 8.37 7.35 -11.57
CA ILE A 34 9.03 8.64 -11.34
C ILE A 34 10.34 8.66 -12.12
N SER A 35 10.66 9.79 -12.77
CA SER A 35 11.95 10.03 -13.42
C SER A 35 12.24 11.52 -13.43
N LEU A 36 13.50 11.94 -13.32
CA LEU A 36 13.90 13.35 -13.29
C LEU A 36 13.13 14.19 -12.25
N GLY A 37 12.78 13.59 -11.12
CA GLY A 37 12.03 14.20 -10.02
C GLY A 37 10.53 14.39 -10.29
N GLY A 38 10.03 13.99 -11.45
CA GLY A 38 8.63 14.11 -11.86
C GLY A 38 7.90 12.77 -11.93
N VAL A 39 6.59 12.79 -11.68
CA VAL A 39 5.72 11.64 -11.97
C VAL A 39 5.53 11.55 -13.47
N VAL A 40 5.93 10.42 -14.05
CA VAL A 40 5.70 10.09 -15.45
C VAL A 40 4.29 9.55 -15.63
N GLU A 41 3.90 8.61 -14.77
CA GLU A 41 2.56 8.00 -14.76
C GLU A 41 2.19 7.59 -13.33
N ARG A 42 0.89 7.58 -13.02
CA ARG A 42 0.39 7.13 -11.72
C ARG A 42 -0.98 6.48 -11.80
N GLU A 43 -1.23 5.55 -10.88
CA GLU A 43 -2.53 4.95 -10.66
C GLU A 43 -2.78 4.76 -9.16
N SER A 44 -4.04 4.79 -8.74
CA SER A 44 -4.45 4.55 -7.36
C SER A 44 -5.59 3.55 -7.34
N ILE A 45 -5.42 2.48 -6.57
CA ILE A 45 -6.44 1.42 -6.45
C ILE A 45 -6.93 1.33 -5.01
N LYS A 46 -8.23 1.05 -4.85
CA LYS A 46 -8.88 0.83 -3.55
C LYS A 46 -8.69 -0.60 -3.07
N VAL A 47 -7.44 -1.07 -3.05
CA VAL A 47 -7.05 -2.40 -2.56
C VAL A 47 -5.78 -2.23 -1.73
N ALA A 48 -5.95 -2.25 -0.40
CA ALA A 48 -4.87 -2.01 0.55
C ALA A 48 -5.21 -2.63 1.92
N GLY A 49 -4.64 -2.13 3.01
CA GLY A 49 -4.78 -2.67 4.37
C GLY A 49 -6.21 -3.04 4.78
N ASP A 50 -7.20 -2.15 4.62
CA ASP A 50 -8.59 -2.38 5.00
C ASP A 50 -9.19 -3.61 4.29
N LYS A 51 -8.81 -3.85 3.03
CA LYS A 51 -9.25 -5.05 2.30
C LYS A 51 -8.53 -6.31 2.79
N MET A 52 -7.28 -6.20 3.20
CA MET A 52 -6.53 -7.31 3.79
C MET A 52 -7.14 -7.70 5.14
N ASP A 53 -7.41 -6.73 6.01
CA ASP A 53 -8.04 -6.96 7.31
C ASP A 53 -9.41 -7.63 7.17
N ASN A 54 -10.24 -7.12 6.24
CA ASN A 54 -11.53 -7.73 5.93
C ASN A 54 -11.39 -9.17 5.39
N ALA A 55 -10.36 -9.45 4.59
CA ALA A 55 -10.08 -10.80 4.13
C ALA A 55 -9.69 -11.73 5.28
N ILE A 56 -8.92 -11.24 6.27
CA ILE A 56 -8.55 -11.97 7.48
C ILE A 56 -9.80 -12.29 8.32
N ILE A 57 -10.66 -11.29 8.59
CA ILE A 57 -11.93 -11.47 9.31
C ILE A 57 -12.78 -12.55 8.63
N LYS A 58 -12.94 -12.44 7.30
CA LYS A 58 -13.73 -13.40 6.50
C LYS A 58 -13.13 -14.80 6.55
N TYR A 59 -11.81 -14.93 6.46
CA TYR A 59 -11.12 -16.20 6.54
C TYR A 59 -11.35 -16.89 7.87
N VAL A 60 -11.13 -16.17 8.98
CA VAL A 60 -11.28 -16.71 10.34
C VAL A 60 -12.72 -17.15 10.59
N ARG A 61 -13.69 -16.33 10.18
CA ARG A 61 -15.11 -16.67 10.25
C ARG A 61 -15.45 -17.93 9.48
N ASN A 62 -14.94 -18.09 8.27
CA ASN A 62 -15.30 -19.22 7.42
C ASN A 62 -14.65 -20.53 7.88
N LYS A 63 -13.37 -20.48 8.25
CA LYS A 63 -12.57 -21.66 8.60
C LYS A 63 -12.82 -22.13 10.04
N TYR A 64 -12.89 -21.21 10.99
CA TYR A 64 -12.99 -21.54 12.41
C TYR A 64 -14.37 -21.27 13.01
N LYS A 65 -15.31 -20.75 12.22
CA LYS A 65 -16.66 -20.33 12.69
C LYS A 65 -16.60 -19.31 13.83
N LEU A 66 -15.51 -18.55 13.88
CA LEU A 66 -15.23 -17.54 14.91
C LEU A 66 -15.27 -16.14 14.28
N MET A 67 -16.02 -15.23 14.89
CA MET A 67 -16.01 -13.82 14.50
C MET A 67 -14.93 -13.08 15.28
N ILE A 68 -14.08 -12.35 14.57
CA ILE A 68 -13.09 -11.44 15.16
C ILE A 68 -13.37 -10.00 14.69
N GLY A 69 -13.06 -9.03 15.54
CA GLY A 69 -13.18 -7.61 15.20
C GLY A 69 -11.96 -7.10 14.43
N GLU A 70 -12.08 -5.89 13.88
CA GLU A 70 -11.02 -5.25 13.08
C GLU A 70 -9.69 -5.16 13.83
N LYS A 71 -9.68 -4.72 15.10
CA LYS A 71 -8.44 -4.64 15.90
C LYS A 71 -7.69 -5.97 16.03
N THR A 72 -8.40 -7.09 15.98
CA THR A 72 -7.80 -8.44 16.05
C THR A 72 -7.32 -8.92 14.69
N ALA A 73 -7.93 -8.43 13.60
CA ALA A 73 -7.55 -8.75 12.23
C ALA A 73 -6.48 -7.82 11.65
N LEU A 74 -6.33 -6.63 12.24
CA LEU A 74 -5.47 -5.55 11.77
C LEU A 74 -4.05 -6.03 11.46
N LEU A 75 -3.67 -5.92 10.20
CA LEU A 75 -2.30 -6.10 9.77
C LEU A 75 -1.54 -4.80 10.07
N SER A 76 -0.68 -4.81 11.08
CA SER A 76 0.16 -3.67 11.40
C SER A 76 1.18 -3.43 10.29
N THR A 77 0.83 -2.61 9.31
CA THR A 77 1.80 -1.93 8.43
C THR A 77 2.38 -0.77 9.23
N SER A 78 3.49 -1.01 9.94
CA SER A 78 4.32 0.06 10.46
C SER A 78 4.86 0.87 9.28
N VAL A 79 4.46 2.13 9.17
CA VAL A 79 5.24 3.16 8.48
C VAL A 79 6.30 3.69 9.44
#